data_AF-A0A944LI26-F1
#
_entry.id   AF-A0A944LI26-F1
#
_cell.length_a   1.000
_cell.length_b   1.000
_cell.length_c   1.000
_cell.angle_alpha   90.00
_cell.angle_beta   90.00
_cell.angle_gamma   90.00
#
_symmetry.space_group_name_H-M   'P 1'
#
loop_
_entity.id
_entity.type
_entity.pdbx_description
1 polymer ?
#
loop_
_entity_poly.entity_id
_entity_poly.type
_entity_poly.pdbx_seq_one_letter_code
_entity_poly.pdbx_strand_id
1 'polypeptide(L)'
;MVSPYPLSKTVLQTRIIDRVAIVGAGLAAVDVVLALKSSGHQGPITMVPRGGLLPPVRPPRLDDQLRHFTVGAVERLAGLKQREPRRQGGPTREHLQLKDMIDLMWREFGEAGASRDALLHELFPQRYGLERLRDQLKSVDDGEIALPLAFKILATTFEEVW
;
A
#
# COMPACT_ATOMS: atom_id res chain seq x y z
N MET A 1 7.26 -14.17 35.92
CA MET A 1 7.37 -13.32 34.70
C MET A 1 6.64 -14.06 33.59
N VAL A 2 5.61 -13.48 32.97
CA VAL A 2 4.89 -14.14 31.86
C VAL A 2 5.78 -14.09 30.63
N SER A 3 5.96 -15.22 29.94
CA SER A 3 6.69 -15.25 28.68
C SER A 3 5.91 -14.47 27.62
N PRO A 4 6.53 -13.52 26.89
CA PRO A 4 5.87 -12.77 25.83
C PRO A 4 5.58 -13.62 24.58
N TYR A 5 6.12 -14.85 24.55
CA TYR A 5 5.91 -15.80 23.46
C TYR A 5 5.57 -17.19 24.00
N PRO A 6 4.69 -17.95 23.32
CA PRO A 6 3.88 -17.56 22.18
C PRO A 6 2.75 -16.60 22.56
N LEU A 7 2.52 -15.60 21.69
CA LEU A 7 1.59 -14.49 21.92
C LEU A 7 0.16 -14.96 22.21
N SER A 8 -0.26 -16.07 21.59
CA SER A 8 -1.56 -16.71 21.83
C SER A 8 -1.76 -17.10 23.31
N LYS A 9 -0.71 -17.55 24.01
CA LYS A 9 -0.79 -17.87 25.44
C LYS A 9 -0.84 -16.61 26.30
N THR A 10 -0.04 -15.60 25.96
CA THR A 10 0.02 -14.34 26.71
C THR A 10 -1.32 -13.59 26.66
N VAL A 11 -1.97 -13.55 25.49
CA VAL A 11 -3.29 -12.92 25.32
C VAL A 11 -4.35 -13.64 26.16
N LEU A 12 -4.36 -14.98 26.16
CA LEU A 12 -5.32 -15.77 26.95
C LEU A 12 -5.13 -15.64 28.46
N GLN A 13 -3.91 -15.32 28.91
CA GLN A 13 -3.59 -15.14 30.33
C GLN A 13 -3.81 -13.70 30.83
N THR A 14 -4.06 -12.76 29.91
CA THR A 14 -4.33 -11.37 30.26
C THR A 14 -5.71 -11.26 30.89
N ARG A 15 -5.81 -10.67 32.08
CA ARG A 15 -7.12 -10.54 32.76
C ARG A 15 -7.97 -9.53 32.01
N ILE A 16 -9.29 -9.64 32.17
CA ILE A 16 -10.26 -8.75 31.53
C ILE A 16 -10.02 -7.27 31.84
N ILE A 17 -9.45 -6.94 33.01
CA ILE A 17 -9.26 -5.56 33.48
C ILE A 17 -7.81 -5.05 33.39
N ASP A 18 -6.87 -5.88 32.92
CA ASP A 18 -5.45 -5.51 32.91
C ASP A 18 -5.20 -4.30 31.98
N ARG A 19 -4.17 -3.51 32.29
CA ARG A 19 -3.72 -2.44 31.37
C ARG A 19 -2.70 -3.04 30.41
N VAL A 20 -2.99 -2.99 29.12
CA VAL A 20 -2.15 -3.59 28.08
C VAL A 20 -1.44 -2.52 27.28
N ALA A 21 -0.12 -2.62 27.17
CA ALA A 21 0.68 -1.81 26.26
C ALA A 21 1.21 -2.67 25.11
N ILE A 22 0.98 -2.23 23.88
CA ILE A 22 1.45 -2.88 22.65
C ILE A 22 2.49 -1.97 22.00
N VAL A 23 3.68 -2.51 21.77
CA VAL A 23 4.75 -1.79 21.07
C VAL A 23 4.62 -2.08 19.58
N GLY A 24 4.36 -1.03 18.79
CA GLY A 24 4.06 -1.10 17.36
C GLY A 24 2.58 -0.86 17.05
N ALA A 25 2.32 -0.54 15.77
CA ALA A 25 0.98 -0.32 15.24
C ALA A 25 0.81 -0.97 13.85
N GLY A 26 1.48 -2.09 13.62
CA GLY A 26 1.31 -2.90 12.40
C GLY A 26 0.14 -3.87 12.52
N LEU A 27 -0.03 -4.72 11.50
CA LEU A 27 -1.10 -5.72 11.43
C LEU A 27 -1.16 -6.61 12.67
N ALA A 28 -0.02 -7.17 13.10
CA ALA A 28 0.04 -8.01 14.29
C ALA A 28 -0.43 -7.28 15.58
N ALA A 29 -0.19 -5.97 15.68
CA ALA A 29 -0.66 -5.18 16.82
C ALA A 29 -2.19 -5.04 16.79
N VAL A 30 -2.77 -4.80 15.61
CA VAL A 30 -4.22 -4.79 15.41
C VAL A 30 -4.83 -6.15 15.74
N ASP A 31 -4.22 -7.25 15.30
CA ASP A 31 -4.69 -8.61 15.58
C ASP A 31 -4.74 -8.90 17.09
N VAL A 32 -3.73 -8.44 17.85
CA VAL A 32 -3.71 -8.57 19.32
C VAL A 32 -4.85 -7.77 19.96
N VAL A 33 -5.10 -6.54 19.49
CA VAL A 33 -6.22 -5.73 19.99
C VAL A 33 -7.55 -6.43 19.73
N LEU A 34 -7.76 -6.95 18.52
CA LEU A 34 -8.96 -7.68 18.15
C LEU A 34 -9.12 -8.95 18.99
N ALA A 35 -8.04 -9.70 19.20
CA ALA A 35 -8.05 -10.90 20.03
C ALA A 35 -8.43 -10.58 21.50
N LEU A 36 -7.82 -9.55 22.10
CA LEU A 36 -8.17 -9.07 23.44
C LEU A 36 -9.64 -8.63 23.52
N LYS A 37 -10.13 -7.88 22.53
CA LYS A 37 -11.53 -7.46 22.50
C LYS A 37 -12.48 -8.65 22.37
N SER A 38 -12.16 -9.63 21.51
CA SER A 38 -12.96 -10.84 21.36
C SER A 38 -12.97 -11.74 22.59
N SER A 39 -11.92 -11.70 23.43
CA SER A 39 -11.86 -12.43 24.71
C SER A 39 -12.58 -11.70 25.86
N GLY A 40 -13.23 -10.56 25.57
CA GLY A 40 -13.98 -9.79 26.55
C GLY A 40 -13.14 -8.83 27.38
N HIS A 41 -11.90 -8.52 26.96
CA HIS A 41 -11.05 -7.56 27.67
C HIS A 41 -11.63 -6.14 27.67
N GLN A 42 -11.82 -5.59 28.87
CA GLN A 42 -12.38 -4.25 29.13
C GLN A 42 -11.33 -3.25 29.61
N GLY A 43 -10.14 -3.74 29.98
CA GLY A 43 -9.03 -2.91 30.41
C GLY A 43 -8.52 -1.94 29.33
N PRO A 44 -7.83 -0.86 29.73
CA PRO A 44 -7.21 0.07 28.80
C PRO A 44 -6.15 -0.63 27.92
N ILE A 45 -6.21 -0.37 26.61
CA ILE A 45 -5.21 -0.83 25.64
C ILE A 45 -4.52 0.39 25.02
N THR A 46 -3.20 0.47 25.15
CA THR A 46 -2.37 1.55 24.60
C THR A 46 -1.43 1.00 23.53
N MET A 47 -1.45 1.58 22.33
CA MET A 47 -0.52 1.25 21.25
C MET A 47 0.54 2.33 21.11
N VAL A 48 1.81 1.93 21.00
CA VAL A 48 2.96 2.84 20.90
C VAL A 48 3.70 2.59 19.58
N PRO A 49 3.39 3.32 18.49
CA PRO A 49 4.10 3.19 17.22
C PRO A 49 5.51 3.80 17.29
N ARG A 50 6.49 3.18 16.63
CA ARG A 50 7.89 3.65 16.60
C ARG A 50 8.08 5.01 15.91
N GLY A 51 7.18 5.39 14.99
CA GLY A 51 7.28 6.62 14.19
C GLY A 51 6.02 7.47 14.19
N GLY A 52 5.13 7.31 15.18
CA GLY A 52 3.86 8.04 15.22
C GLY A 52 2.85 7.65 14.14
N LEU A 53 3.18 6.70 13.25
CA LEU A 53 2.28 6.22 12.21
C LEU A 53 1.35 5.14 12.76
N LEU A 54 0.04 5.39 12.64
CA LEU A 54 -0.99 4.37 12.80
C LEU A 54 -1.01 3.42 11.59
N PRO A 55 -1.62 2.22 11.72
CA PRO A 55 -1.67 1.29 10.60
C PRO A 55 -2.35 1.95 9.40
N PRO A 56 -1.78 1.90 8.19
CA PRO A 56 -2.40 2.48 7.01
C PRO A 56 -3.68 1.74 6.64
N VAL A 57 -4.68 2.49 6.15
CA VAL A 57 -5.91 1.90 5.60
C VAL A 57 -5.57 1.19 4.29
N ARG A 58 -6.01 -0.06 4.14
CA ARG A 58 -5.94 -0.75 2.85
C ARG A 58 -7.18 -0.40 2.03
N PRO A 59 -7.03 0.28 0.89
CA PRO A 59 -8.18 0.56 0.05
C PRO A 59 -8.64 -0.71 -0.69
N PRO A 60 -9.87 -0.73 -1.22
CA PRO A 60 -10.35 -1.86 -2.02
C PRO A 60 -9.49 -2.08 -3.27
N ARG A 61 -9.51 -3.32 -3.79
CA ARG A 61 -8.85 -3.63 -5.06
C ARG A 61 -9.60 -2.95 -6.21
N LEU A 62 -8.84 -2.42 -7.18
CA LEU A 62 -9.41 -1.98 -8.45
C LEU A 62 -9.52 -3.17 -9.39
N ASP A 63 -10.72 -3.38 -9.93
CA ASP A 63 -10.98 -4.43 -10.91
C ASP A 63 -10.62 -4.00 -12.35
N ASP A 64 -10.58 -2.69 -12.62
CA ASP A 64 -10.36 -2.12 -13.97
C ASP A 64 -9.00 -2.44 -14.59
N GLN A 65 -8.98 -2.90 -15.85
CA GLN A 65 -7.73 -3.25 -16.54
C GLN A 65 -6.86 -2.02 -16.82
N LEU A 66 -5.54 -2.18 -16.64
CA LEU A 66 -4.56 -1.15 -16.98
C LEU A 66 -4.49 -0.97 -18.50
N ARG A 67 -4.51 0.28 -18.97
CA ARG A 67 -4.56 0.61 -20.41
C ARG A 67 -3.19 0.99 -20.97
N HIS A 68 -2.43 1.76 -20.20
CA HIS A 68 -1.13 2.30 -20.57
C HIS A 68 0.01 1.56 -19.90
N PHE A 69 -0.10 1.25 -18.60
CA PHE A 69 0.90 0.48 -17.87
C PHE A 69 0.69 -1.02 -18.07
N THR A 70 1.06 -1.52 -19.26
CA THR A 70 0.94 -2.93 -19.64
C THR A 70 2.29 -3.53 -19.99
N VAL A 71 2.43 -4.85 -19.86
CA VAL A 71 3.65 -5.59 -20.28
C VAL A 71 4.03 -5.22 -21.71
N GLY A 72 3.06 -5.23 -22.63
CA GLY A 72 3.30 -4.85 -24.03
C GLY A 72 3.80 -3.41 -24.21
N ALA A 73 3.39 -2.46 -23.37
CA ALA A 73 3.91 -1.09 -23.40
C ALA A 73 5.35 -1.02 -22.88
N VAL A 74 5.66 -1.75 -21.80
CA VAL A 74 7.01 -1.86 -21.24
C VAL A 74 7.95 -2.53 -22.25
N GLU A 75 7.55 -3.64 -22.86
CA GLU A 75 8.33 -4.34 -23.89
C GLU A 75 8.62 -3.46 -25.12
N ARG A 76 7.67 -2.59 -25.51
CA ARG A 76 7.90 -1.60 -26.58
C ARG A 76 8.93 -0.56 -26.17
N LEU A 77 8.87 -0.05 -24.94
CA LEU A 77 9.85 0.92 -24.43
C LEU A 77 11.24 0.31 -24.27
N ALA A 78 11.32 -0.96 -23.88
CA ALA A 78 12.55 -1.73 -23.77
C ALA A 78 13.09 -2.21 -25.13
N GLY A 79 12.40 -1.93 -26.25
CA GLY A 79 12.82 -2.36 -27.58
C GLY A 79 12.72 -3.87 -27.84
N LEU A 80 11.99 -4.62 -27.00
CA LEU A 80 11.86 -6.07 -27.06
C LEU A 80 10.85 -6.53 -28.14
N LYS A 81 9.84 -5.72 -28.47
CA LYS A 81 8.92 -6.00 -29.61
C LYS A 81 9.47 -5.46 -30.93
N GLN A 82 10.46 -6.13 -31.49
CA GLN A 82 10.95 -5.87 -32.85
C GLN A 82 9.98 -6.43 -33.92
N ARG A 83 8.83 -5.80 -34.17
CA ARG A 83 7.98 -6.11 -35.35
C ARG A 83 7.27 -4.92 -36.01
N GLU A 84 7.33 -3.71 -35.47
CA GLU A 84 6.82 -2.52 -36.19
C GLU A 84 7.89 -1.96 -37.14
N PRO A 85 7.52 -1.55 -38.38
CA PRO A 85 8.47 -0.97 -39.32
C PRO A 85 9.07 0.29 -38.70
N ARG A 86 10.39 0.24 -38.49
CA ARG A 86 11.19 1.33 -37.92
C ARG A 86 10.80 2.66 -38.57
N ARG A 87 10.24 3.59 -37.78
CA ARG A 87 10.41 5.01 -38.08
C ARG A 87 11.92 5.27 -38.00
N GLN A 88 12.55 5.45 -39.16
CA GLN A 88 13.98 5.74 -39.27
C GLN A 88 14.33 6.93 -38.35
N GLY A 89 15.20 6.70 -37.36
CA GLY A 89 15.80 7.77 -36.54
C GLY A 89 15.54 7.75 -35.04
N GLY A 90 14.78 6.82 -34.48
CA GLY A 90 14.60 6.70 -33.02
C GLY A 90 15.80 6.03 -32.33
N PRO A 91 16.31 6.55 -31.19
CA PRO A 91 17.42 5.92 -30.48
C PRO A 91 17.06 4.53 -29.95
N THR A 92 17.84 3.52 -30.32
CA THR A 92 17.78 2.19 -29.71
C THR A 92 18.25 2.31 -28.27
N ARG A 93 17.33 2.41 -27.31
CA ARG A 93 17.70 2.32 -25.89
C ARG A 93 17.75 0.85 -25.50
N GLU A 94 18.96 0.32 -25.30
CA GLU A 94 19.17 -1.00 -24.66
C GLU A 94 18.74 -1.03 -23.19
N HIS A 95 18.50 0.16 -22.60
CA HIS A 95 18.17 0.29 -21.20
C HIS A 95 16.84 1.02 -21.01
N LEU A 96 15.95 0.38 -20.26
CA LEU A 96 14.73 0.97 -19.75
C LEU A 96 15.08 1.92 -18.60
N GLN A 97 14.68 3.18 -18.68
CA GLN A 97 14.89 4.12 -17.58
C GLN A 97 13.72 4.08 -16.61
N LEU A 98 14.00 4.27 -15.31
CA LEU A 98 12.95 4.44 -14.30
C LEU A 98 11.97 5.56 -14.68
N LYS A 99 12.47 6.62 -15.32
CA LYS A 99 11.64 7.71 -15.83
C LYS A 99 10.59 7.22 -16.84
N ASP A 100 10.94 6.28 -17.72
CA ASP A 100 10.01 5.76 -18.73
C ASP A 100 8.86 4.98 -18.06
N MET A 101 9.13 4.28 -16.95
CA MET A 101 8.11 3.64 -16.11
C MET A 101 7.23 4.63 -15.38
N ILE A 102 7.84 5.66 -14.78
CA ILE A 102 7.13 6.74 -14.12
C ILE A 102 6.21 7.47 -15.11
N ASP A 103 6.66 7.71 -16.34
CA ASP A 103 5.88 8.36 -17.39
C ASP A 103 4.69 7.50 -17.84
N LEU A 104 4.85 6.17 -17.95
CA LEU A 104 3.72 5.26 -18.19
C LEU A 104 2.73 5.25 -17.03
N MET A 105 3.22 5.22 -15.79
CA MET A 105 2.38 5.25 -14.60
C MET A 105 1.54 6.53 -14.57
N TRP A 106 2.13 7.70 -14.85
CA TRP A 106 1.39 8.95 -14.89
C TRP A 106 0.39 9.05 -16.04
N ARG A 107 0.63 8.39 -17.18
CA ARG A 107 -0.38 8.28 -18.24
C ARG A 107 -1.57 7.45 -17.78
N GLU A 108 -1.33 6.35 -17.08
CA GLU A 108 -2.41 5.54 -16.47
C GLU A 108 -3.24 6.39 -15.50
N PHE A 109 -2.59 7.15 -14.64
CA PHE A 109 -3.26 8.02 -13.69
C PHE A 109 -4.14 9.07 -14.39
N GLY A 110 -3.62 9.70 -15.44
CA GLY A 110 -4.37 10.68 -16.22
C GLY A 110 -5.62 10.10 -16.88
N GLU A 111 -5.52 8.91 -17.47
CA GLU A 111 -6.64 8.21 -18.12
C GLU A 111 -7.68 7.72 -17.11
N ALA A 112 -7.24 7.24 -15.94
CA ALA A 112 -8.13 6.79 -14.86
C ALA A 112 -8.78 7.95 -14.09
N GLY A 113 -8.32 9.19 -14.29
CA GLY A 113 -8.75 10.35 -13.49
C GLY A 113 -8.16 10.36 -12.07
N ALA A 114 -7.10 9.59 -11.81
CA ALA A 114 -6.47 9.47 -10.51
C ALA A 114 -5.55 10.67 -10.21
N SER A 115 -5.57 11.15 -8.97
CA SER A 115 -4.77 12.29 -8.55
C SER A 115 -3.30 11.90 -8.29
N ARG A 116 -2.38 12.56 -9.01
CA ARG A 116 -0.93 12.44 -8.75
C ARG A 116 -0.56 12.95 -7.35
N ASP A 117 -1.13 14.08 -6.96
CA ASP A 117 -0.85 14.69 -5.66
C ASP A 117 -1.35 13.81 -4.52
N ALA A 118 -2.50 13.16 -4.67
CA ALA A 118 -3.01 12.20 -3.69
C ALA A 118 -2.04 11.04 -3.47
N LEU A 119 -1.45 10.47 -4.54
CA LEU A 119 -0.44 9.42 -4.41
C LEU A 119 0.84 9.94 -3.72
N LEU A 120 1.33 11.12 -4.12
CA LEU A 120 2.54 11.69 -3.52
C LEU A 120 2.35 11.99 -2.03
N HIS A 121 1.18 12.49 -1.63
CA HIS A 121 0.82 12.72 -0.24
C HIS A 121 0.81 11.43 0.59
N GLU A 122 0.42 10.31 -0.01
CA GLU A 122 0.43 9.01 0.66
C GLU A 122 1.85 8.43 0.78
N LEU A 123 2.67 8.54 -0.27
CA LEU A 123 4.04 8.03 -0.27
C LEU A 123 4.99 8.84 0.62
N PHE A 124 4.75 10.14 0.71
CA PHE A 124 5.57 11.09 1.49
C PHE A 124 4.70 11.86 2.48
N PRO A 125 4.20 11.18 3.53
CA PRO A 125 3.25 11.77 4.46
C PRO A 125 3.91 12.89 5.27
N GLN A 126 3.26 14.06 5.29
CA GLN A 126 3.63 15.21 6.12
C GLN A 126 2.87 15.21 7.46
N ARG A 127 1.80 14.40 7.57
CA ARG A 127 0.96 14.24 8.76
C ARG A 127 1.16 12.85 9.35
N TYR A 128 1.11 12.75 10.68
CA TYR A 128 1.31 11.51 11.42
C TYR A 128 0.11 11.21 12.33
N GLY A 129 0.03 9.99 12.84
CA GLY A 129 -0.95 9.63 13.86
C GLY A 129 -2.39 9.53 13.37
N LEU A 130 -3.31 9.99 14.22
CA LEU A 130 -4.76 9.83 14.04
C LEU A 130 -5.32 10.68 12.90
N GLU A 131 -4.74 11.86 12.64
CA GLU A 131 -5.17 12.73 11.55
C GLU A 131 -4.94 12.05 10.19
N ARG A 132 -3.75 11.47 9.98
CA ARG A 132 -3.48 10.69 8.76
C ARG A 132 -4.46 9.54 8.60
N LEU A 133 -4.73 8.78 9.67
CA LEU A 133 -5.68 7.67 9.60
C LEU A 133 -7.10 8.14 9.20
N ARG A 134 -7.55 9.27 9.75
CA ARG A 134 -8.86 9.85 9.39
C ARG A 134 -8.90 10.31 7.94
N ASP A 135 -7.84 10.97 7.48
CA ASP A 135 -7.73 11.41 6.09
C ASP A 135 -7.74 10.20 5.13
N GLN A 136 -7.06 9.10 5.49
CA GLN A 136 -7.07 7.87 4.71
C GLN A 136 -8.44 7.18 4.67
N LEU A 137 -9.13 7.08 5.81
CA LEU A 137 -10.49 6.52 5.86
C LEU A 137 -11.43 7.34 4.98
N LYS A 138 -11.38 8.68 5.12
CA LYS A 138 -12.16 9.59 4.29
C LYS A 138 -11.85 9.42 2.80
N SER A 139 -10.57 9.33 2.44
CA SER A 139 -10.15 9.12 1.05
C SER A 139 -10.72 7.83 0.45
N VAL A 140 -10.80 6.75 1.25
CA VAL A 140 -11.43 5.50 0.82
C VAL A 140 -12.95 5.65 0.69
N ASP A 141 -13.60 6.32 1.64
CA ASP A 141 -15.05 6.57 1.60
C ASP A 141 -15.44 7.48 0.41
N ASP A 142 -14.60 8.45 0.08
CA ASP A 142 -14.76 9.37 -1.06
C ASP A 142 -14.45 8.68 -2.41
N GLY A 143 -14.01 7.41 -2.40
CA GLY A 143 -13.74 6.63 -3.61
C GLY A 143 -12.45 7.02 -4.33
N GLU A 144 -11.46 7.56 -3.64
CA GLU A 144 -10.16 7.89 -4.23
C GLU A 144 -9.43 6.63 -4.74
N ILE A 145 -8.92 6.71 -5.97
CA ILE A 145 -8.36 5.57 -6.71
C ILE A 145 -6.84 5.64 -6.87
N ALA A 146 -6.19 6.75 -6.52
CA ALA A 146 -4.74 6.94 -6.70
C ALA A 146 -3.89 5.83 -6.06
N LEU A 147 -4.11 5.52 -4.78
CA LEU A 147 -3.37 4.47 -4.08
C LEU A 147 -3.72 3.05 -4.59
N PRO A 148 -5.01 2.68 -4.75
CA PRO A 148 -5.39 1.42 -5.40
C PRO A 148 -4.74 1.20 -6.77
N LEU A 149 -4.70 2.24 -7.61
CA LEU A 149 -4.14 2.16 -8.95
C LEU A 149 -2.63 1.95 -8.90
N ALA A 150 -1.92 2.65 -8.00
CA ALA A 150 -0.50 2.42 -7.77
C ALA A 150 -0.22 0.97 -7.31
N PHE A 151 -1.04 0.42 -6.40
CA PHE A 151 -0.90 -0.97 -5.99
C PHE A 151 -1.17 -1.96 -7.11
N LYS A 152 -2.12 -1.67 -8.00
CA LYS A 152 -2.40 -2.50 -9.18
C LYS A 152 -1.21 -2.53 -10.15
N ILE A 153 -0.68 -1.36 -10.49
CA ILE A 153 0.52 -1.20 -11.33
C ILE A 153 1.70 -1.97 -10.73
N LEU A 154 1.90 -1.85 -9.42
CA LEU A 154 2.95 -2.56 -8.71
C LEU A 154 2.72 -4.09 -8.75
N ALA A 155 1.49 -4.55 -8.51
CA ALA A 155 1.15 -5.98 -8.56
C ALA A 155 1.38 -6.59 -9.94
N THR A 156 0.99 -5.90 -11.02
CA THR A 156 1.28 -6.34 -12.41
C THR A 156 2.79 -6.50 -12.66
N THR A 157 3.62 -5.71 -11.99
CA THR A 157 5.09 -5.86 -12.10
C THR A 157 5.60 -7.12 -11.37
N PHE A 158 4.89 -7.60 -10.35
CA PHE A 158 5.29 -8.76 -9.55
C PHE A 158 4.70 -10.10 -10.01
N GLU A 159 3.50 -10.10 -10.59
CA GLU A 159 2.83 -11.32 -11.08
C GLU A 159 3.54 -11.96 -12.28
N GLU A 160 4.37 -11.21 -13.01
CA GLU A 160 5.10 -11.70 -14.19
C GLU A 160 6.56 -12.10 -13.90
N VAL A 161 6.99 -12.03 -12.62
CA VAL A 161 8.39 -12.32 -12.19
C VAL A 161 8.51 -13.68 -11.46
N TRP A 162 7.40 -14.41 -11.30
CA TRP A 162 7.34 -15.76 -10.72
C TRP A 162 6.57 -16.73 -11.62
#